data_AF-A0A356F817-F1
#
_entry.id   AF-A0A356F817-F1
#
_cell.length_a   1.000
_cell.length_b   1.000
_cell.length_c   1.000
_cell.angle_alpha   90.00
_cell.angle_beta   90.00
_cell.angle_gamma   90.00
#
_symmetry.space_group_name_H-M   'P 1'
#
loop_
_entity.id
_entity.type
_entity.pdbx_description
1 polymer ?
#
loop_
_entity_poly.entity_id
_entity_poly.type
_entity_poly.pdbx_seq_one_letter_code
_entity_poly.pdbx_strand_id
1 'polypeptide(L)'
;IIIDESDDSLDSFKRAVALGYSGTSHKNCKGIFKSLHNRRIVCELNREAGEERYFQSAEDLANLPIIPLQQDLATVAALGIPHVERNGHHYFRGLDHLPPAEAAAVLKAHPDLYQPFANSARLLIRNGSLNVASLQGEGFGYACELSLEERLPLEDWSCSM
;
A
#
# COMPACT_ATOMS: atom_id res chain seq x y z
N ILE A 1 0.67 -17.88 12.41
CA ILE A 1 0.81 -16.65 13.24
C ILE A 1 1.90 -15.78 12.60
N ILE A 2 1.69 -14.47 12.57
CA ILE A 2 2.63 -13.50 12.00
C ILE A 2 3.21 -12.58 13.08
N ILE A 3 4.43 -12.09 12.85
CA ILE A 3 4.96 -10.92 13.57
C ILE A 3 4.57 -9.67 12.79
N ASP A 4 3.92 -8.72 13.45
CA ASP A 4 3.28 -7.59 12.77
C ASP A 4 3.79 -6.21 13.26
N GLU A 5 3.39 -5.75 14.45
CA GLU A 5 3.81 -4.44 14.96
C GLU A 5 5.24 -4.43 15.48
N SER A 6 5.72 -5.57 16.03
CA SER A 6 7.04 -5.70 16.67
C SER A 6 8.20 -6.04 15.72
N ASP A 7 8.06 -5.76 14.41
CA ASP A 7 9.06 -6.08 13.38
C ASP A 7 9.99 -4.88 13.06
N ASP A 8 10.57 -4.25 14.07
CA ASP A 8 11.35 -3.01 13.98
C ASP A 8 12.67 -3.08 13.18
N SER A 9 13.26 -4.27 13.00
CA SER A 9 14.59 -4.46 12.41
C SER A 9 14.61 -5.49 11.29
N LEU A 10 15.71 -5.56 10.54
CA LEU A 10 15.92 -6.56 9.48
C LEU A 10 15.99 -8.00 10.03
N ASP A 11 16.33 -8.18 11.31
CA ASP A 11 16.48 -9.49 11.93
C ASP A 11 15.21 -9.96 12.66
N SER A 12 14.21 -9.07 12.82
CA SER A 12 13.00 -9.35 13.60
C SER A 12 12.21 -10.55 13.07
N PHE A 13 12.16 -10.76 11.74
CA PHE A 13 11.47 -11.93 11.18
C PHE A 13 12.21 -13.26 11.48
N LYS A 14 13.54 -13.30 11.39
CA LYS A 14 14.31 -14.50 11.73
C LYS A 14 14.14 -14.88 13.20
N ARG A 15 14.16 -13.87 14.08
CA ARG A 15 13.88 -14.06 15.52
C ARG A 15 12.47 -14.60 15.74
N ALA A 16 11.47 -14.08 15.02
CA ALA A 16 10.11 -14.59 15.10
C ALA A 16 10.02 -16.07 14.66
N VAL A 17 10.69 -16.44 13.57
CA VAL A 17 10.77 -17.84 13.11
C VAL A 17 11.38 -18.74 14.18
N ALA A 18 12.47 -18.33 14.83
CA ALA A 18 13.08 -19.07 15.93
C ALA A 18 12.14 -19.25 17.14
N LEU A 19 11.16 -18.36 17.30
CA LEU A 19 10.11 -18.44 18.32
C LEU A 19 8.84 -19.19 17.86
N GLY A 20 8.86 -19.78 16.67
CA GLY A 20 7.76 -20.59 16.13
C GLY A 20 6.76 -19.84 15.24
N TYR A 21 7.02 -18.58 14.91
CA TYR A 21 6.18 -17.83 13.96
C TYR A 21 6.41 -18.31 12.54
N SER A 22 5.43 -18.09 11.67
CA SER A 22 5.48 -18.54 10.27
C SER A 22 5.31 -17.40 9.27
N GLY A 23 5.01 -16.18 9.71
CA GLY A 23 4.95 -15.07 8.78
C GLY A 23 5.30 -13.72 9.37
N THR A 24 5.37 -12.75 8.48
CA THR A 24 5.62 -11.34 8.75
C THR A 24 4.76 -10.51 7.79
N SER A 25 4.57 -9.23 8.07
CA SER A 25 3.73 -8.36 7.27
C SER A 25 4.55 -7.27 6.58
N HIS A 26 4.41 -7.16 5.26
CA HIS A 26 4.84 -5.98 4.50
C HIS A 26 4.07 -4.75 4.97
N LYS A 27 4.80 -3.67 5.21
CA LYS A 27 4.26 -2.33 5.41
C LYS A 27 5.21 -1.36 4.73
N ASN A 28 4.71 -0.56 3.80
CA ASN A 28 5.57 0.34 3.03
C ASN A 28 6.32 1.35 3.93
N CYS A 29 5.66 1.83 5.00
CA CYS A 29 6.26 2.73 5.99
C CYS A 29 7.40 2.11 6.81
N LYS A 30 7.50 0.78 6.88
CA LYS A 30 8.61 0.05 7.52
C LYS A 30 9.76 -0.23 6.55
N GLY A 31 9.63 0.19 5.29
CA GLY A 31 10.65 0.14 4.26
C GLY A 31 10.50 -1.02 3.27
N ILE A 32 10.54 -0.68 1.99
CA ILE A 32 10.48 -1.64 0.87
C ILE A 32 11.64 -2.63 0.89
N PHE A 33 12.86 -2.19 1.23
CA PHE A 33 14.04 -3.05 1.25
C PHE A 33 13.97 -4.13 2.33
N LYS A 34 13.42 -3.79 3.49
CA LYS A 34 13.13 -4.78 4.54
C LYS A 34 12.11 -5.81 4.05
N SER A 35 11.10 -5.37 3.32
CA SER A 35 10.07 -6.25 2.78
C SER A 35 10.62 -7.22 1.72
N LEU A 36 11.52 -6.74 0.86
CA LEU A 36 12.27 -7.57 -0.09
C LEU A 36 13.20 -8.56 0.64
N HIS A 37 13.89 -8.11 1.70
CA HIS A 37 14.73 -8.98 2.52
C HIS A 37 13.92 -10.11 3.18
N ASN A 38 12.77 -9.78 3.76
CA ASN A 38 11.85 -10.76 4.33
C ASN A 38 11.32 -11.74 3.28
N ARG A 39 11.01 -11.26 2.07
CA ARG A 39 10.58 -12.12 0.95
C ARG A 39 11.65 -13.15 0.59
N ARG A 40 12.92 -12.74 0.56
CA ARG A 40 14.07 -13.63 0.35
C ARG A 40 14.17 -14.67 1.47
N ILE A 41 14.02 -14.28 2.74
CA ILE A 41 14.03 -15.21 3.88
C ILE A 41 12.90 -16.24 3.74
N VAL A 42 11.68 -15.81 3.41
CA VAL A 42 10.54 -16.72 3.19
C VAL A 42 10.86 -17.76 2.12
N CYS A 43 11.39 -17.34 0.97
CA CYS A 43 11.78 -18.27 -0.11
C CYS A 43 12.80 -19.31 0.36
N GLU A 44 13.83 -18.88 1.10
CA GLU A 44 14.89 -19.77 1.56
C GLU A 44 14.39 -20.79 2.58
N LEU A 45 13.63 -20.33 3.57
CA LEU A 45 13.09 -21.21 4.61
C LEU A 45 12.10 -22.23 4.04
N ASN A 46 11.25 -21.84 3.08
CA ASN A 46 10.35 -22.77 2.41
C ASN A 46 11.11 -23.79 1.55
N ARG A 47 12.17 -23.36 0.85
CA ARG A 47 13.02 -24.27 0.09
C ARG A 47 13.72 -25.29 0.98
N GLU A 48 14.21 -24.86 2.14
CA GLU A 48 14.87 -25.73 3.12
C GLU A 48 13.88 -26.70 3.80
N ALA A 49 12.67 -26.23 4.10
CA ALA A 49 11.62 -27.06 4.69
C ALA A 49 10.99 -28.04 3.68
N GLY A 50 11.04 -27.73 2.39
CA GLY A 50 10.36 -28.50 1.34
C GLY A 50 8.84 -28.30 1.31
N GLU A 51 8.33 -27.26 1.97
CA GLU A 51 6.89 -26.92 2.06
C GLU A 51 6.69 -25.40 2.14
N GLU A 52 5.50 -24.92 1.75
CA GLU A 52 5.10 -23.51 1.84
C GLU A 52 4.62 -23.15 3.25
N ARG A 53 5.49 -23.31 4.25
CA ARG A 53 5.18 -23.05 5.65
C ARG A 53 5.26 -21.57 6.01
N TYR A 54 6.26 -20.88 5.48
CA TYR A 54 6.55 -19.50 5.77
C TYR A 54 5.91 -18.57 4.73
N PHE A 55 5.41 -17.42 5.16
CA PHE A 55 4.70 -16.50 4.27
C PHE A 55 4.91 -15.04 4.66
N GLN A 56 4.58 -14.15 3.72
CA GLN A 56 4.59 -12.71 3.91
C GLN A 56 3.21 -12.16 3.58
N SER A 57 2.55 -11.54 4.55
CA SER A 57 1.30 -10.80 4.36
C SER A 57 1.58 -9.33 4.05
N ALA A 58 0.54 -8.52 3.89
CA ALA A 58 0.65 -7.08 3.70
C ALA A 58 -0.47 -6.32 4.42
N GLU A 59 -0.13 -5.13 4.91
CA GLU A 59 -1.03 -4.17 5.57
C GLU A 59 -0.64 -2.74 5.13
N ASP A 60 -1.63 -1.86 5.01
CA ASP A 60 -1.41 -0.48 4.56
C ASP A 60 -1.37 0.63 5.61
N LEU A 61 -1.69 0.32 6.87
CA LEU A 61 -1.80 1.29 7.97
C LEU A 61 -2.60 2.56 7.61
N ALA A 62 -3.65 2.39 6.81
CA ALA A 62 -4.54 3.43 6.34
C ALA A 62 -3.93 4.46 5.37
N ASN A 63 -3.07 4.03 4.43
CA ASN A 63 -2.56 4.91 3.37
C ASN A 63 -3.66 5.69 2.64
N LEU A 64 -3.45 7.00 2.50
CA LEU A 64 -4.24 7.85 1.62
C LEU A 64 -3.96 7.50 0.14
N PRO A 65 -4.98 7.50 -0.74
CA PRO A 65 -4.71 7.62 -2.17
C PRO A 65 -4.13 9.02 -2.44
N ILE A 66 -3.25 9.29 -3.41
CA ILE A 66 -2.82 8.61 -4.63
C ILE A 66 -1.47 7.91 -4.39
N ILE A 67 -0.46 8.70 -4.04
CA ILE A 67 0.95 8.28 -4.01
C ILE A 67 1.19 7.15 -2.99
N PRO A 68 0.89 7.29 -1.69
CA PRO A 68 1.26 6.25 -0.74
C PRO A 68 0.51 4.95 -0.98
N LEU A 69 -0.78 5.02 -1.34
CA LEU A 69 -1.57 3.84 -1.70
C LEU A 69 -1.06 3.14 -2.96
N GLN A 70 -0.77 3.86 -4.04
CA GLN A 70 -0.31 3.26 -5.29
C GLN A 70 1.09 2.65 -5.14
N GLN A 71 2.02 3.34 -4.45
CA GLN A 71 3.34 2.81 -4.15
C GLN A 71 3.27 1.51 -3.34
N ASP A 72 2.39 1.48 -2.34
CA ASP A 72 2.16 0.31 -1.50
C ASP A 72 1.56 -0.85 -2.33
N LEU A 73 0.50 -0.62 -3.10
CA LEU A 73 -0.13 -1.65 -3.95
C LEU A 73 0.83 -2.21 -5.02
N ALA A 74 1.60 -1.34 -5.67
CA ALA A 74 2.60 -1.76 -6.63
C ALA A 74 3.72 -2.57 -5.97
N THR A 75 4.12 -2.23 -4.73
CA THR A 75 5.10 -2.99 -3.96
C THR A 75 4.55 -4.36 -3.53
N VAL A 76 3.31 -4.42 -3.05
CA VAL A 76 2.59 -5.67 -2.71
C VAL A 76 2.52 -6.60 -3.93
N ALA A 77 2.15 -6.06 -5.08
CA ALA A 77 2.12 -6.80 -6.34
C ALA A 77 3.53 -7.30 -6.74
N ALA A 78 4.55 -6.45 -6.63
CA ALA A 78 5.94 -6.82 -6.95
C ALA A 78 6.52 -7.89 -6.00
N LEU A 79 6.08 -7.93 -4.74
CA LEU A 79 6.44 -8.98 -3.77
C LEU A 79 5.71 -10.32 -4.06
N GLY A 80 4.73 -10.31 -4.97
CA GLY A 80 3.90 -11.46 -5.30
C GLY A 80 2.88 -11.80 -4.20
N ILE A 81 2.47 -10.82 -3.40
CA ILE A 81 1.49 -11.00 -2.34
C ILE A 81 0.10 -10.72 -2.93
N PRO A 82 -0.83 -11.70 -2.97
CA PRO A 82 -2.11 -11.55 -3.66
C PRO A 82 -3.19 -10.83 -2.82
N HIS A 83 -2.89 -10.48 -1.57
CA HIS A 83 -3.83 -9.88 -0.62
C HIS A 83 -3.16 -8.78 0.21
N VAL A 84 -3.94 -7.82 0.68
CA VAL A 84 -3.47 -6.75 1.56
C VAL A 84 -4.62 -6.28 2.45
N GLU A 85 -4.36 -6.20 3.76
CA GLU A 85 -5.26 -5.55 4.70
C GLU A 85 -5.26 -4.05 4.43
N ARG A 86 -6.45 -3.44 4.30
CA ARG A 86 -6.59 -2.04 3.92
C ARG A 86 -7.62 -1.32 4.76
N ASN A 87 -7.18 -0.21 5.35
CA ASN A 87 -8.00 0.57 6.26
C ASN A 87 -8.39 1.94 5.71
N GLY A 88 -7.57 2.56 4.84
CA GLY A 88 -7.71 3.97 4.48
C GLY A 88 -9.08 4.31 3.88
N HIS A 89 -9.61 3.44 3.03
CA HIS A 89 -10.89 3.63 2.35
C HIS A 89 -12.12 3.60 3.29
N HIS A 90 -11.96 3.15 4.55
CA HIS A 90 -13.00 3.23 5.57
C HIS A 90 -13.02 4.58 6.29
N TYR A 91 -11.87 5.24 6.40
CA TYR A 91 -11.69 6.47 7.18
C TYR A 91 -11.70 7.73 6.31
N PHE A 92 -11.29 7.62 5.04
CA PHE A 92 -11.20 8.75 4.12
C PHE A 92 -12.28 8.70 3.04
N ARG A 93 -12.90 9.85 2.79
CA ARG A 93 -13.94 9.98 1.78
C ARG A 93 -13.34 10.13 0.39
N GLY A 94 -12.90 9.01 -0.19
CA GLY A 94 -12.38 8.97 -1.56
C GLY A 94 -11.15 9.86 -1.74
N LEU A 95 -11.19 10.75 -2.74
CA LEU A 95 -10.16 11.73 -3.07
C LEU A 95 -10.57 13.16 -2.69
N ASP A 96 -11.52 13.34 -1.77
CA ASP A 96 -12.03 14.68 -1.39
C ASP A 96 -10.95 15.59 -0.77
N HIS A 97 -9.82 15.02 -0.33
CA HIS A 97 -8.64 15.74 0.15
C HIS A 97 -7.76 16.31 -0.98
N LEU A 98 -8.09 16.04 -2.24
CA LEU A 98 -7.33 16.47 -3.41
C LEU A 98 -8.11 17.48 -4.25
N PRO A 99 -7.41 18.37 -4.97
CA PRO A 99 -8.02 19.24 -5.97
C PRO A 99 -8.81 18.44 -7.02
N PRO A 100 -9.96 18.94 -7.51
CA PRO A 100 -10.78 18.24 -8.49
C PRO A 100 -10.03 17.84 -9.77
N ALA A 101 -9.05 18.66 -10.20
CA ALA A 101 -8.21 18.37 -11.35
C ALA A 101 -7.37 17.09 -11.17
N GLU A 102 -6.80 16.88 -9.98
CA GLU A 102 -6.03 15.66 -9.66
C GLU A 102 -6.95 14.43 -9.61
N ALA A 103 -8.13 14.55 -9.00
CA ALA A 103 -9.10 13.46 -8.96
C ALA A 103 -9.56 13.03 -10.37
N ALA A 104 -9.79 14.00 -11.26
CA ALA A 104 -10.13 13.74 -12.66
C ALA A 104 -8.97 13.10 -13.44
N ALA A 105 -7.73 13.55 -13.21
CA ALA A 105 -6.54 12.98 -13.83
C ALA A 105 -6.34 11.50 -13.43
N VAL A 106 -6.53 11.18 -12.14
CA VAL A 106 -6.43 9.81 -11.64
C VAL A 106 -7.50 8.89 -12.22
N LEU A 107 -8.75 9.35 -12.35
CA LEU A 107 -9.81 8.57 -12.99
C LEU A 107 -9.47 8.21 -14.44
N LYS A 108 -8.78 9.12 -15.15
CA LYS A 108 -8.34 8.89 -16.53
C LYS A 108 -7.15 7.92 -16.59
N ALA A 109 -6.18 8.06 -15.69
CA ALA A 109 -4.97 7.25 -15.69
C ALA A 109 -5.18 5.83 -15.14
N HIS A 110 -6.09 5.66 -14.19
CA HIS A 110 -6.31 4.40 -13.46
C HIS A 110 -7.79 4.01 -13.41
N PRO A 111 -8.46 3.82 -14.56
CA PRO A 111 -9.88 3.49 -14.62
C PRO A 111 -10.21 2.09 -14.07
N ASP A 112 -9.20 1.26 -13.86
CA ASP A 112 -9.29 -0.07 -13.23
C ASP A 112 -9.18 -0.02 -11.70
N LEU A 113 -8.50 0.98 -11.14
CA LEU A 113 -8.27 1.14 -9.70
C LEU A 113 -9.25 2.12 -9.04
N TYR A 114 -9.71 3.15 -9.77
CA TYR A 114 -10.61 4.18 -9.25
C TYR A 114 -11.92 4.27 -10.03
N GLN A 115 -12.95 4.80 -9.37
CA GLN A 115 -14.26 5.09 -9.95
C GLN A 115 -14.78 6.46 -9.48
N PRO A 116 -15.66 7.11 -10.27
CA PRO A 116 -16.31 8.34 -9.86
C PRO A 116 -17.09 8.17 -8.54
N PHE A 117 -17.07 9.20 -7.70
CA PHE A 117 -17.80 9.23 -6.44
C PHE A 117 -18.19 10.67 -6.08
N ALA A 118 -19.49 11.00 -6.19
CA ALA A 118 -19.98 12.37 -6.10
C ALA A 118 -19.18 13.31 -7.02
N ASN A 119 -18.55 14.36 -6.48
CA ASN A 119 -17.71 15.30 -7.22
C ASN A 119 -16.21 14.93 -7.19
N SER A 120 -15.90 13.68 -6.90
CA SER A 120 -14.56 13.18 -6.59
C SER A 120 -14.38 11.75 -7.15
N ALA A 121 -13.39 11.02 -6.65
CA ALA A 121 -13.13 9.63 -6.98
C ALA A 121 -12.92 8.79 -5.71
N ARG A 122 -13.03 7.47 -5.83
CA ARG A 122 -12.69 6.51 -4.76
C ARG A 122 -12.16 5.22 -5.36
N LEU A 123 -11.61 4.34 -4.52
CA LEU A 123 -11.20 3.01 -4.96
C LEU A 123 -12.38 2.22 -5.56
N LEU A 124 -12.09 1.50 -6.64
CA LEU A 124 -12.97 0.55 -7.26
C LEU A 124 -12.72 -0.84 -6.67
N ILE A 125 -13.40 -1.15 -5.56
CA ILE A 125 -13.37 -2.47 -4.94
C ILE A 125 -14.53 -3.30 -5.50
N ARG A 126 -14.22 -4.45 -6.08
CA ARG A 126 -15.23 -5.39 -6.61
C ARG A 126 -15.03 -6.74 -5.94
N ASN A 127 -16.04 -7.19 -5.19
CA ASN A 127 -16.01 -8.48 -4.47
C ASN A 127 -14.74 -8.65 -3.58
N GLY A 128 -14.29 -7.57 -2.94
CA GLY A 128 -13.07 -7.57 -2.12
C GLY A 128 -11.76 -7.50 -2.90
N SER A 129 -11.80 -7.30 -4.22
CA SER A 129 -10.61 -7.22 -5.08
C SER A 129 -10.40 -5.81 -5.63
N LEU A 130 -9.12 -5.47 -5.82
CA LEU A 130 -8.64 -4.28 -6.52
C LEU A 130 -7.92 -4.71 -7.80
N ASN A 131 -8.14 -3.99 -8.90
CA ASN A 131 -7.32 -4.15 -10.10
C ASN A 131 -6.24 -3.07 -10.10
N VAL A 132 -4.98 -3.51 -10.18
CA VAL A 132 -3.79 -2.64 -10.09
C VAL A 132 -2.97 -2.66 -11.38
N ALA A 133 -3.53 -3.17 -12.48
CA ALA A 133 -2.82 -3.30 -13.75
C ALA A 133 -2.31 -1.94 -14.27
N SER A 134 -3.07 -0.86 -14.09
CA SER A 134 -2.64 0.49 -14.47
C SER A 134 -1.46 1.02 -13.66
N LEU A 135 -1.09 0.40 -12.53
CA LEU A 135 0.11 0.79 -11.76
C LEU A 135 1.39 0.25 -12.39
N GLN A 136 1.30 -0.64 -13.39
CA GLN A 136 2.44 -1.13 -14.16
C GLN A 136 2.93 -0.07 -15.15
N GLY A 137 3.52 0.99 -14.62
CA GLY A 137 4.07 2.11 -15.36
C GLY A 137 5.21 2.78 -14.60
N GLU A 138 5.69 3.90 -15.14
CA GLU A 138 6.71 4.71 -14.48
C GLU A 138 6.16 5.32 -13.18
N GLY A 139 7.06 5.64 -12.25
CA GLY A 139 6.71 6.39 -11.05
C GLY A 139 5.68 5.72 -10.12
N PHE A 140 5.62 4.39 -10.07
CA PHE A 140 4.63 3.65 -9.25
C PHE A 140 3.16 3.95 -9.61
N GLY A 141 2.89 4.24 -10.89
CA GLY A 141 1.56 4.63 -11.35
C GLY A 141 1.24 6.10 -11.12
N TYR A 142 2.17 6.91 -10.64
CA TYR A 142 1.95 8.34 -10.54
C TYR A 142 1.76 8.97 -11.93
N ALA A 143 0.57 9.55 -12.18
CA ALA A 143 0.15 9.95 -13.53
C ALA A 143 -0.53 11.33 -13.63
N CYS A 144 -0.43 12.17 -12.59
CA CYS A 144 -0.97 13.54 -12.61
C CYS A 144 0.11 14.56 -12.25
N GLU A 145 -0.04 15.81 -12.69
CA GLU A 145 0.74 16.93 -12.14
C GLU A 145 0.15 17.32 -10.78
N LEU A 146 0.99 17.73 -9.82
CA LEU A 146 0.50 18.23 -8.54
C LEU A 146 -0.01 19.66 -8.72
N SER A 147 -1.28 19.90 -8.40
CA SER A 147 -1.84 21.25 -8.31
C SER A 147 -1.41 21.90 -6.99
N LEU A 148 -0.12 22.22 -6.85
CA LEU A 148 0.43 22.82 -5.62
C LEU A 148 -0.23 24.17 -5.29
N GLU A 149 -0.61 24.94 -6.31
CA GLU A 149 -1.27 26.24 -6.17
C GLU A 149 -2.70 26.13 -5.62
N GLU A 150 -3.35 24.97 -5.76
CA GLU A 150 -4.70 24.71 -5.24
C GLU A 150 -4.69 24.20 -3.79
N ARG A 151 -3.50 24.06 -3.18
CA ARG A 151 -3.32 23.60 -1.80
C ARG A 151 -3.12 24.79 -0.87
N LEU A 152 -3.60 24.67 0.37
CA LEU A 152 -3.31 25.64 1.43
C LEU A 152 -1.84 25.53 1.85
N PRO A 153 -1.04 26.60 1.73
CA PRO A 153 0.31 26.65 2.27
C PRO A 153 0.31 26.41 3.77
N LEU A 154 1.38 25.81 4.30
CA LEU A 154 1.47 25.45 5.72
C LEU A 154 1.32 26.67 6.64
N GLU A 155 1.85 27.81 6.24
CA GLU A 155 1.72 29.09 6.96
C GLU A 155 0.28 29.59 7.09
N ASP A 156 -0.61 29.16 6.19
CA ASP A 156 -2.03 29.55 6.17
C ASP A 156 -2.93 28.50 6.84
N TRP A 157 -2.35 27.41 7.35
CA TRP A 157 -3.13 26.40 8.08
C TRP A 157 -3.63 27.00 9.39
N SER A 158 -4.95 26.92 9.60
CA SER A 158 -5.56 27.24 10.89
C SER A 158 -6.20 25.98 11.48
N CYS A 159 -5.80 25.63 12.70
CA CYS A 159 -6.48 24.64 13.52
C CYS A 159 -7.29 25.39 14.57
N SER A 160 -8.52 25.77 14.22
CA SER A 160 -9.53 26.05 15.24
C SER A 160 -10.09 24.71 15.71
N MET A 161 -9.75 24.33 16.94
CA MET A 161 -10.42 23.23 17.66
C MET A 161 -11.85 23.62 18.04
#